data_AF-A0A0V7Z854-F1
#
_entry.id   AF-A0A0V7Z854-F1
#
_cell.length_a   1.000
_cell.length_b   1.000
_cell.length_c   1.000
_cell.angle_alpha   90.00
_cell.angle_beta   90.00
_cell.angle_gamma   90.00
#
_symmetry.space_group_name_H-M   'P 1'
#
loop_
_entity.id
_entity.type
_entity.pdbx_description
1 polymer ?
#
loop_
_entity_poly.entity_id
_entity_poly.type
_entity_poly.pdbx_seq_one_letter_code
_entity_poly.pdbx_strand_id
1 'polypeptide(L)'
;MSAGSVGCCRTAASGRSAPSGSASPSCEELWSERNTIFKAAGYYFRTPQAIQAFGNAGCQFDDEADVPLTTRQREPVAQIRATERQLVCAR
;
A
#
# COMPACT_ATOMS: atom_id res chain seq x y z
N MET A 1 21.52 21.85 58.73
CA MET A 1 20.65 20.74 58.27
C MET A 1 20.26 21.02 56.82
N SER A 2 20.60 20.06 55.95
CA SER A 2 20.24 19.90 54.54
C SER A 2 20.84 20.84 53.48
N ALA A 3 21.84 20.28 52.80
CA ALA A 3 22.19 20.55 51.41
C ALA A 3 21.09 20.01 50.46
N GLY A 4 20.94 20.63 49.29
CA GLY A 4 20.06 20.17 48.21
C GLY A 4 20.65 20.57 46.87
N SER A 5 21.26 19.58 46.23
CA SER A 5 22.13 19.65 45.04
C SER A 5 21.43 20.12 43.76
N VAL A 6 22.21 20.86 42.97
CA VAL A 6 22.10 21.04 41.51
C VAL A 6 21.95 19.67 40.84
N GLY A 7 20.89 19.50 40.04
CA GLY A 7 20.61 18.28 39.28
C GLY A 7 20.58 18.54 37.78
N CYS A 8 21.65 18.11 37.10
CA CYS A 8 21.91 18.20 35.67
C CYS A 8 20.74 17.80 34.75
N CYS A 9 20.68 18.56 33.65
CA CYS A 9 20.10 18.23 32.36
C CYS A 9 20.11 16.72 32.03
N ARG A 10 18.92 16.12 31.92
CA ARG A 10 18.73 14.83 31.26
C ARG A 10 18.63 15.06 29.76
N THR A 11 19.74 14.82 29.05
CA THR A 11 19.72 14.61 27.61
C THR A 11 19.01 13.29 27.31
N ALA A 12 17.79 13.38 26.77
CA ALA A 12 17.17 12.23 26.12
C ALA A 12 17.89 12.01 24.79
N ALA A 13 18.79 11.02 24.75
CA ALA A 13 19.23 10.43 23.50
C ALA A 13 18.03 9.67 22.92
N SER A 14 17.25 10.32 22.06
CA SER A 14 16.26 9.65 21.23
C SER A 14 16.97 8.58 20.42
N GLY A 15 16.59 7.33 20.66
CA GLY A 15 17.08 6.17 19.96
C GLY A 15 17.01 6.39 18.45
N ARG A 16 18.10 5.99 17.79
CA ARG A 16 18.20 5.85 16.34
C ARG A 16 16.98 5.06 15.86
N SER A 17 16.02 5.73 15.19
CA SER A 17 15.06 5.02 14.34
C SER A 17 15.88 4.22 13.34
N ALA A 18 15.91 2.90 13.51
CA ALA A 18 16.43 2.03 12.47
C ALA A 18 15.59 2.29 11.20
N PRO A 19 16.19 2.40 10.02
CA PRO A 19 15.42 2.35 8.80
C PRO A 19 14.68 1.01 8.81
N SER A 20 13.35 1.05 8.72
CA SER A 20 12.59 -0.12 8.32
C SER A 20 13.19 -0.56 7.00
N GLY A 21 13.95 -1.67 7.00
CA GLY A 21 14.36 -2.30 5.76
C GLY A 21 13.07 -2.60 5.00
N SER A 22 12.89 -2.01 3.83
CA SER A 22 11.75 -2.28 2.98
C SER A 22 11.80 -3.76 2.63
N ALA A 23 11.04 -4.58 3.36
CA ALA A 23 10.77 -5.94 2.92
C ALA A 23 10.15 -5.83 1.52
N SER A 24 10.61 -6.66 0.59
CA SER A 24 9.98 -6.73 -0.72
C SER A 24 8.50 -7.09 -0.54
N PRO A 25 7.56 -6.38 -1.18
CA PRO A 25 6.14 -6.67 -1.02
C PRO A 25 5.82 -8.07 -1.55
N SER A 26 4.89 -8.76 -0.89
CA SER A 26 4.38 -10.05 -1.34
C SER A 26 3.44 -9.91 -2.54
N CYS A 27 3.22 -11.00 -3.28
CA CYS A 27 2.25 -11.02 -4.39
C CYS A 27 0.84 -10.63 -3.94
N GLU A 28 0.43 -11.01 -2.73
CA GLU A 28 -0.89 -10.66 -2.17
C GLU A 28 -0.99 -9.15 -1.91
N GLU A 29 0.05 -8.54 -1.32
CA GLU A 29 0.08 -7.10 -1.08
C GLU A 29 0.02 -6.30 -2.38
N LEU A 30 0.82 -6.70 -3.38
CA LEU A 30 0.81 -6.06 -4.71
C LEU A 30 -0.56 -6.19 -5.40
N TRP A 31 -1.15 -7.39 -5.37
CA TRP A 31 -2.49 -7.63 -5.89
C TRP A 31 -3.52 -6.73 -5.19
N SER A 32 -3.44 -6.62 -3.86
CA SER A 32 -4.37 -5.82 -3.07
C SER A 32 -4.25 -4.33 -3.37
N GLU A 33 -3.02 -3.82 -3.47
CA GLU A 33 -2.72 -2.42 -3.77
C GLU A 33 -3.22 -2.05 -5.17
N ARG A 34 -2.91 -2.88 -6.19
CA ARG A 34 -3.39 -2.68 -7.56
C ARG A 34 -4.91 -2.63 -7.60
N ASN A 35 -5.59 -3.59 -6.97
CA ASN A 35 -7.04 -3.68 -7.02
C ASN A 35 -7.73 -2.58 -6.20
N THR A 36 -7.10 -2.06 -5.15
CA THR A 36 -7.60 -0.88 -4.43
C THR A 36 -7.69 0.34 -5.35
N ILE A 37 -6.71 0.53 -6.23
CA ILE A 37 -6.72 1.62 -7.22
C ILE A 37 -7.88 1.44 -8.21
N PHE A 38 -8.09 0.22 -8.72
CA PHE A 38 -9.20 -0.08 -9.63
C PHE A 38 -10.56 0.07 -8.94
N LYS A 39 -10.68 -0.34 -7.68
CA LYS A 39 -11.91 -0.15 -6.90
C LYS A 39 -12.24 1.34 -6.75
N ALA A 40 -11.26 2.15 -6.40
CA ALA A 40 -11.42 3.59 -6.27
C ALA A 40 -11.78 4.28 -7.60
N ALA A 41 -11.36 3.69 -8.72
CA ALA A 41 -11.69 4.15 -10.07
C ALA A 41 -12.99 3.56 -10.64
N GLY A 42 -13.73 2.77 -9.85
CA GLY A 42 -15.06 2.28 -10.23
C GLY A 42 -15.07 0.98 -11.04
N TYR A 43 -14.06 0.13 -10.91
CA TYR A 43 -14.03 -1.17 -11.58
C TYR A 43 -14.96 -2.21 -10.93
N TYR A 44 -15.65 -3.01 -11.76
CA TYR A 44 -16.51 -4.13 -11.39
C TYR A 44 -15.69 -5.43 -11.44
N PHE A 45 -15.41 -6.01 -10.28
CA PHE A 45 -14.64 -7.24 -10.17
C PHE A 45 -15.45 -8.46 -10.60
N ARG A 46 -14.81 -9.38 -11.33
CA ARG A 46 -15.45 -10.60 -11.86
C ARG A 46 -15.01 -11.88 -11.14
N THR A 47 -13.86 -11.87 -10.46
CA THR A 47 -13.35 -13.06 -9.76
C THR A 47 -13.92 -13.14 -8.35
N PRO A 48 -14.25 -14.34 -7.84
CA PRO A 48 -14.77 -14.50 -6.47
C PRO A 48 -13.86 -13.89 -5.40
N GLN A 49 -12.54 -14.06 -5.52
CA GLN A 49 -11.56 -13.51 -4.60
C GLN A 49 -11.63 -11.97 -4.54
N ALA A 50 -11.67 -11.28 -5.68
CA ALA A 50 -11.72 -9.82 -5.71
C ALA A 50 -13.09 -9.28 -5.27
N ILE A 51 -14.17 -9.99 -5.60
CA ILE A 51 -15.52 -9.66 -5.12
C ILE A 51 -15.60 -9.77 -3.59
N GLN A 52 -15.02 -10.82 -3.01
CA GLN A 52 -14.97 -11.00 -1.55
C GLN A 52 -14.12 -9.93 -0.86
N ALA A 53 -12.99 -9.53 -1.46
CA ALA A 53 -12.09 -8.56 -0.88
C ALA A 53 -12.58 -7.10 -1.00
N PHE A 54 -13.16 -6.72 -2.13
CA PHE A 54 -13.45 -5.30 -2.46
C PHE A 54 -14.94 -5.00 -2.70
N GLY A 55 -15.73 -6.01 -3.03
CA GLY A 55 -17.13 -5.88 -3.43
C GLY A 55 -17.36 -5.07 -4.71
N ASN A 56 -18.60 -5.11 -5.21
CA ASN A 56 -19.03 -4.41 -6.44
C ASN A 56 -20.04 -3.30 -6.19
N ALA A 57 -20.16 -2.80 -4.95
CA ALA A 57 -20.97 -1.61 -4.71
C ALA A 57 -20.34 -0.39 -5.39
N GLY A 58 -21.14 0.37 -6.16
CA GLY A 58 -20.77 1.67 -6.71
C GLY A 58 -19.76 1.66 -7.87
N CYS A 59 -19.49 0.51 -8.51
CA CYS A 59 -18.65 0.46 -9.71
C CYS A 59 -19.45 0.75 -10.99
N GLN A 60 -18.75 1.23 -12.02
CA GLN A 60 -19.31 1.70 -13.29
C GLN A 60 -18.72 1.02 -14.52
N PHE A 61 -17.51 0.48 -14.41
CA PHE A 61 -16.76 -0.09 -15.54
C PHE A 61 -16.53 -1.58 -15.31
N ASP A 62 -16.93 -2.43 -16.25
CA ASP A 62 -16.79 -3.89 -16.16
C ASP A 62 -15.64 -4.45 -17.00
N ASP A 63 -15.00 -3.61 -17.82
CA ASP A 63 -13.69 -3.85 -18.42
C ASP A 63 -12.63 -2.97 -17.73
N GLU A 64 -11.50 -3.57 -17.40
CA GLU A 64 -10.37 -2.88 -16.77
C GLU A 64 -9.75 -1.84 -17.72
N ALA A 65 -9.81 -2.09 -19.04
CA ALA A 65 -9.31 -1.17 -20.07
C ALA A 65 -10.13 0.13 -20.16
N ASP A 66 -11.41 0.07 -19.79
CA ASP A 66 -12.32 1.21 -19.82
C ASP A 66 -12.25 2.07 -18.54
N VAL A 67 -11.56 1.59 -17.50
CA VAL A 67 -11.41 2.31 -16.24
C VAL A 67 -10.56 3.57 -16.45
N PRO A 68 -11.12 4.79 -16.23
CA PRO A 68 -10.41 6.04 -16.50
C PRO A 68 -9.43 6.37 -15.37
N LEU A 69 -8.32 5.65 -15.28
CA LEU A 69 -7.27 5.93 -14.30
C LEU A 69 -6.68 7.33 -14.50
N THR A 70 -6.53 8.08 -13.42
CA THR A 70 -5.78 9.35 -13.45
C THR A 70 -4.29 9.09 -13.68
N THR A 71 -3.54 10.09 -14.12
CA THR A 71 -2.09 9.98 -14.28
C THR A 71 -1.40 9.51 -12.99
N ARG A 72 -1.85 10.00 -11.83
CA ARG A 72 -1.33 9.61 -10.51
C ARG A 72 -1.64 8.17 -10.10
N GLN A 73 -2.68 7.56 -10.68
CA GLN A 73 -3.02 6.15 -10.44
C GLN A 73 -2.30 5.21 -11.42
N ARG A 74 -2.04 5.65 -12.66
CA ARG A 74 -1.37 4.82 -13.67
C ARG A 74 0.07 4.48 -13.29
N GLU A 75 0.79 5.43 -12.71
CA GLU A 75 2.19 5.24 -12.30
C GLU A 75 2.35 4.09 -11.28
N PRO A 76 1.67 4.07 -10.12
CA PRO A 76 1.79 2.96 -9.18
C PRO A 76 1.28 1.65 -9.77
N VAL A 77 0.20 1.64 -10.55
CA VAL A 77 -0.27 0.40 -11.23
C VAL A 77 0.80 -0.17 -12.17
N ALA A 78 1.51 0.68 -12.91
CA ALA A 78 2.58 0.25 -13.80
C ALA A 78 3.76 -0.33 -13.02
N GLN A 79 4.15 0.29 -11.91
CA GLN A 79 5.22 -0.20 -11.02
C GLN A 79 4.84 -1.54 -10.39
N ILE A 80 3.65 -1.62 -9.78
CA ILE A 80 3.12 -2.85 -9.17
C ILE A 80 3.13 -4.00 -10.18
N ARG A 81 2.60 -3.76 -11.39
CA ARG A 81 2.59 -4.79 -12.44
C ARG A 81 3.99 -5.21 -12.88
N ALA A 82 4.97 -4.31 -12.83
CA ALA A 82 6.35 -4.66 -13.12
C ALA A 82 6.92 -5.58 -12.04
N THR A 83 6.68 -5.27 -10.77
CA THR A 83 7.09 -6.11 -9.64
C THR A 83 6.35 -7.45 -9.62
N GLU A 84 5.04 -7.48 -9.86
CA GLU A 84 4.25 -8.71 -9.99
C GLU A 84 4.86 -9.66 -11.04
N ARG A 85 5.34 -9.11 -12.18
CA ARG A 85 6.03 -9.90 -13.21
C ARG A 85 7.41 -10.41 -12.76
N GLN A 86 8.17 -9.60 -12.02
CA GLN A 86 9.47 -10.00 -11.49
C GLN A 86 9.35 -11.13 -10.46
N LEU A 87 8.28 -11.10 -9.66
CA LEU A 87 7.98 -12.11 -8.63
C LEU A 87 7.19 -13.31 -9.17
N VAL A 88 6.80 -13.30 -10.45
CA VAL A 88 5.99 -14.34 -11.10
C VAL A 88 4.67 -14.58 -10.35
N CYS A 89 4.03 -13.49 -9.91
CA CYS A 89 2.74 -13.54 -9.25
C CYS A 89 1.65 -14.07 -10.20
N ALA A 90 0.70 -14.81 -9.65
CA ALA A 90 -0.52 -15.15 -10.38
C ALA A 90 -1.29 -13.86 -10.75
N ARG A 91 -1.89 -13.83 -11.94
CA ARG A 91 -2.65 -12.70 -12.46
C ARG A 91 -4.12 -12.75 -12.07
#